data_AF-A0A968M673-F1
#
_entry.id   AF-A0A968M673-F1
#
_cell.length_a   1.000
_cell.length_b   1.000
_cell.length_c   1.000
_cell.angle_alpha   90.00
_cell.angle_beta   90.00
_cell.angle_gamma   90.00
#
_symmetry.space_group_name_H-M   'P 1'
#
loop_
_entity.id
_entity.type
_entity.pdbx_description
1 polymer ?
#
loop_
_entity_poly.entity_id
_entity_poly.type
_entity_poly.pdbx_seq_one_letter_code
_entity_poly.pdbx_strand_id
1 'polypeptide(L)'
;MQTEAAGSDRLSPSYNLPLGLLVVAIGLILVRWWLAVGVALFAIFLAVQAATLRLVFGEEALDIYRGETQIRHFPYRDWQHWEIYSPVVPVLFYFREVQSIHFLPVLFDPEGLRAALVRRVPR
;
A
#
# COMPACT_ATOMS: atom_id res chain seq x y z
N MET A 1 2.78 18.55 18.60
CA MET A 1 2.87 17.47 19.61
C MET A 1 2.76 16.16 18.85
N GLN A 2 3.88 15.45 18.70
CA GLN A 2 3.92 14.10 18.15
C GLN A 2 3.57 13.15 19.28
N THR A 3 2.37 12.59 19.29
CA THR A 3 2.07 11.43 20.12
C THR A 3 2.71 10.24 19.42
N GLU A 4 3.95 9.93 19.77
CA GLU A 4 4.51 8.59 19.59
C GLU A 4 3.63 7.65 20.42
N ALA A 5 2.63 7.04 19.77
CA ALA A 5 2.01 5.85 20.30
C ALA A 5 3.11 4.78 20.37
N ALA A 6 3.67 4.61 21.55
CA ALA A 6 4.59 3.53 21.89
C ALA A 6 3.93 2.21 21.48
N GLY A 7 4.31 1.67 20.32
CA GLY A 7 3.74 0.43 19.79
C GLY A 7 3.05 0.52 18.42
N SER A 8 3.18 1.58 17.63
CA SER A 8 2.68 1.59 16.23
C SER A 8 3.79 1.38 15.19
N ASP A 9 3.65 0.40 14.29
CA ASP A 9 4.56 0.21 13.15
C ASP A 9 4.08 1.01 11.95
N ARG A 10 4.88 1.98 11.52
CA ARG A 10 4.61 2.76 10.30
C ARG A 10 5.31 2.11 9.12
N LEU A 11 4.55 1.79 8.07
CA LEU A 11 5.15 1.32 6.83
C LEU A 11 5.66 2.49 6.01
N SER A 12 6.91 2.38 5.57
CA SER A 12 7.49 3.30 4.60
C SER A 12 6.88 3.07 3.22
N PRO A 13 6.61 4.15 2.46
CA PRO A 13 6.21 4.03 1.08
C PRO A 13 7.32 3.40 0.24
N SER A 14 6.93 2.53 -0.70
CA SER A 14 7.75 1.87 -1.69
C SER A 14 7.50 2.47 -3.07
N TYR A 15 8.56 2.99 -3.69
CA TYR A 15 8.52 3.59 -5.02
C TYR A 15 8.90 2.62 -6.13
N ASN A 16 9.10 1.34 -5.82
CA ASN A 16 9.52 0.32 -6.78
C ASN A 16 8.50 0.16 -7.92
N LEU A 17 7.21 0.20 -7.61
CA LEU A 17 6.15 0.11 -8.62
C LEU A 17 6.10 1.35 -9.53
N PRO A 18 5.98 2.58 -8.99
CA PRO A 18 6.09 3.79 -9.82
C PRO A 18 7.34 3.81 -10.70
N LEU A 19 8.50 3.43 -10.14
CA LEU A 19 9.76 3.42 -10.88
C LEU A 19 9.78 2.35 -11.99
N GLY A 20 9.30 1.14 -11.70
CA GLY A 20 9.19 0.07 -12.69
C GLY A 20 8.28 0.46 -13.86
N LEU A 21 7.14 1.08 -13.58
CA LEU A 21 6.24 1.59 -14.63
C LEU A 21 6.87 2.71 -15.46
N LEU A 22 7.70 3.55 -14.85
CA LEU A 22 8.43 4.59 -15.59
C LEU A 22 9.43 3.98 -16.59
N VAL A 23 10.14 2.92 -16.20
CA VAL A 23 11.04 2.17 -17.11
C VAL A 23 10.24 1.56 -18.27
N VAL A 24 9.08 0.97 -17.99
CA VAL A 24 8.17 0.44 -19.03
C VAL A 24 7.69 1.55 -19.96
N ALA A 25 7.34 2.72 -19.42
CA ALA A 25 6.92 3.87 -20.21
C ALA A 25 8.02 4.31 -21.19
N ILE A 26 9.28 4.35 -20.77
CA ILE A 26 10.41 4.69 -21.65
C ILE A 26 10.53 3.69 -22.81
N GLY A 27 10.42 2.39 -22.53
CA GLY A 27 10.43 1.35 -23.57
C GLY A 27 9.27 1.49 -24.56
N LEU A 28 8.08 1.89 -24.08
CA LEU A 28 6.89 2.11 -24.90
C LEU A 28 7.01 3.31 -25.85
N ILE A 29 7.92 4.26 -25.61
CA ILE A 29 8.14 5.40 -26.53
C ILE A 29 8.49 4.90 -27.92
N LEU A 30 9.29 3.82 -28.00
CA LEU A 30 9.72 3.19 -29.25
C LEU A 30 8.59 2.46 -29.98
N VAL A 31 7.55 2.05 -29.26
CA VAL A 31 6.41 1.31 -29.83
C VAL A 31 5.30 2.27 -30.22
N ARG A 32 4.78 3.04 -29.25
CA ARG A 32 3.77 4.09 -29.46
C ARG A 32 3.87 5.15 -28.37
N TRP A 33 4.24 6.38 -28.76
CA TRP A 33 4.46 7.49 -27.82
C TRP A 33 3.25 7.80 -26.91
N TRP A 34 2.01 7.69 -27.40
CA TRP A 34 0.82 8.01 -26.61
C TRP A 34 0.54 6.97 -25.51
N LEU A 35 0.92 5.70 -25.72
CA LEU A 35 0.87 4.67 -24.67
C LEU A 35 1.90 4.97 -23.58
N ALA A 36 3.12 5.38 -23.97
CA ALA A 36 4.14 5.80 -23.02
C ALA A 36 3.66 6.96 -22.13
N VAL A 37 2.98 7.96 -22.72
CA VAL A 37 2.39 9.07 -21.95
C VAL A 37 1.36 8.56 -20.94
N GLY A 38 0.44 7.68 -21.35
CA GLY A 38 -0.57 7.11 -20.46
C GLY A 38 0.06 6.35 -19.28
N VAL A 39 1.06 5.51 -19.55
CA VAL A 39 1.77 4.73 -18.51
C VAL A 39 2.59 5.64 -17.59
N ALA A 40 3.27 6.64 -18.12
CA ALA A 40 4.04 7.60 -17.33
C ALA A 40 3.15 8.41 -16.38
N LEU A 41 1.99 8.89 -16.85
CA LEU A 41 1.02 9.58 -16.02
C LEU A 41 0.49 8.69 -14.89
N PHE A 42 0.22 7.41 -15.19
CA PHE A 42 -0.19 6.44 -14.18
C PHE A 42 0.92 6.16 -13.16
N ALA A 43 2.17 6.05 -13.58
CA ALA A 43 3.32 5.90 -12.69
C ALA A 43 3.44 7.09 -11.71
N ILE A 44 3.31 8.31 -12.22
CA ILE A 44 3.31 9.54 -11.41
C ILE A 44 2.14 9.53 -10.42
N PHE A 45 0.95 9.17 -10.88
CA PHE A 45 -0.23 9.06 -10.02
C PHE A 45 0.01 8.09 -8.85
N LEU A 46 0.60 6.92 -9.11
CA LEU A 46 0.94 5.95 -8.07
C LEU A 46 2.02 6.49 -7.10
N ALA A 47 3.03 7.21 -7.61
CA ALA A 47 4.03 7.84 -6.75
C ALA A 47 3.41 8.87 -5.80
N VAL A 48 2.50 9.71 -6.29
CA VAL A 48 1.79 10.70 -5.46
C VAL A 48 0.90 10.01 -4.42
N GLN A 49 0.20 8.94 -4.81
CA GLN A 49 -0.61 8.15 -3.87
C GLN A 49 0.26 7.48 -2.80
N ALA A 50 1.42 6.92 -3.17
CA ALA A 50 2.38 6.34 -2.22
C ALA A 50 2.92 7.39 -1.24
N ALA A 51 3.25 8.60 -1.73
CA ALA A 51 3.80 9.66 -0.91
C ALA A 51 2.77 10.29 0.05
N THR A 52 1.47 10.25 -0.30
CA THR A 52 0.41 10.91 0.45
C THR A 52 -0.28 9.99 1.47
N LEU A 53 -0.31 8.68 1.21
CA LEU A 53 -0.93 7.71 2.08
C LEU A 53 0.08 7.11 3.06
N ARG A 54 -0.36 6.86 4.29
CA ARG A 54 0.44 6.20 5.32
C ARG A 54 -0.37 5.10 5.97
N LEU A 55 0.20 3.89 6.03
CA LEU A 55 -0.37 2.77 6.77
C LEU A 55 0.32 2.67 8.12
N VAL A 56 -0.48 2.64 9.17
CA VAL A 56 -0.02 2.57 10.55
C VAL A 56 -0.67 1.35 11.19
N PHE A 57 0.15 0.35 11.52
CA PHE A 57 -0.29 -0.82 12.26
C PHE A 57 -0.23 -0.51 13.75
N GLY A 58 -1.38 -0.20 14.33
CA GLY A 58 -1.58 -0.04 15.76
C GLY A 58 -1.71 -1.39 16.47
N GLU A 59 -1.99 -1.36 17.77
CA GLU A 59 -2.16 -2.58 18.58
C GLU A 59 -3.44 -3.34 18.21
N GLU A 60 -4.54 -2.62 17.95
CA GLU A 60 -5.86 -3.23 17.71
C GLU A 60 -6.42 -2.97 16.30
N ALA A 61 -5.76 -2.12 15.50
CA ALA A 61 -6.28 -1.71 14.20
C ALA A 61 -5.18 -1.32 13.21
N LEU A 62 -5.49 -1.47 11.92
CA LEU A 62 -4.78 -0.84 10.83
C LEU A 62 -5.44 0.52 10.53
N ASP A 63 -4.66 1.58 10.69
CA ASP A 63 -5.09 2.92 10.35
C ASP A 63 -4.47 3.40 9.04
N ILE A 64 -5.28 4.08 8.23
CA ILE A 64 -4.81 4.74 7.02
C ILE A 64 -4.94 6.25 7.20
N TYR A 65 -3.82 6.94 7.01
CA TYR A 65 -3.73 8.40 7.05
C TYR A 65 -3.45 8.96 5.67
N ARG A 66 -3.94 10.19 5.44
CA ARG A 66 -3.50 11.07 4.36
C ARG A 66 -2.89 12.32 4.99
N GLY A 67 -1.57 12.44 4.93
CA GLY A 67 -0.85 13.40 5.76
C GLY A 67 -1.06 13.09 7.25
N GLU A 68 -1.61 14.04 7.99
CA GLU A 68 -1.92 13.90 9.43
C GLU A 68 -3.40 13.52 9.69
N THR A 69 -4.24 13.47 8.65
CA THR A 69 -5.66 13.15 8.80
C THR A 69 -5.89 11.65 8.64
N GLN A 70 -6.48 11.02 9.65
CA GLN A 70 -6.93 9.64 9.57
C GLN A 70 -8.13 9.56 8.62
N ILE A 71 -8.01 8.78 7.56
CA ILE A 71 -9.07 8.63 6.54
C ILE A 71 -9.83 7.32 6.70
N ARG A 72 -9.20 6.28 7.26
CA ARG A 72 -9.81 4.98 7.53
C ARG A 72 -9.22 4.34 8.78
N HIS A 73 -10.05 3.52 9.44
CA HIS A 73 -9.73 2.76 10.64
C HIS A 73 -10.26 1.33 10.43
N PHE A 74 -9.42 0.32 10.56
CA PHE A 74 -9.76 -1.08 10.33
C PHE A 74 -9.41 -1.92 11.57
N PRO A 75 -10.36 -2.15 12.49
CA PRO A 75 -10.14 -2.94 13.69
C PRO A 75 -9.84 -4.41 13.36
N TYR A 76 -8.77 -4.98 13.91
CA TYR A 76 -8.37 -6.36 13.63
C TYR A 76 -9.42 -7.38 14.08
N ARG A 77 -10.22 -7.05 15.11
CA ARG A 77 -11.33 -7.91 15.57
C ARG A 77 -12.40 -8.18 14.50
N ASP A 78 -12.50 -7.29 13.52
CA ASP A 78 -13.50 -7.39 12.45
C ASP A 78 -12.94 -8.14 11.23
N TRP A 79 -11.64 -8.48 11.25
CA TRP A 79 -10.96 -9.15 10.15
C TRP A 79 -11.20 -10.66 10.23
N GLN A 80 -11.58 -11.23 9.09
CA GLN A 80 -11.81 -12.66 8.94
C GLN A 80 -10.70 -13.36 8.17
N HIS A 81 -9.99 -12.61 7.32
CA HIS A 81 -8.94 -13.15 6.48
C HIS A 81 -8.06 -12.02 5.96
N TRP A 82 -6.78 -12.32 5.77
CA TRP A 82 -5.87 -11.44 5.06
C TRP A 82 -4.89 -12.25 4.20
N GLU A 83 -4.56 -11.70 3.04
CA GLU A 83 -3.60 -12.30 2.12
C GLU A 83 -2.73 -11.23 1.47
N ILE A 84 -1.48 -11.59 1.24
CA ILE A 84 -0.56 -10.79 0.43
C ILE A 84 -0.36 -11.58 -0.86
N TYR A 85 -0.87 -11.09 -1.98
CA TYR A 85 -0.71 -11.73 -3.27
C TYR A 85 0.58 -11.27 -3.95
N SER A 86 1.40 -12.22 -4.40
CA SER A 86 2.37 -11.98 -5.48
C SER A 86 2.93 -13.27 -6.10
N PRO A 87 2.93 -13.36 -7.45
CA PRO A 87 4.03 -14.02 -8.15
C PRO A 87 4.67 -13.22 -9.30
N VAL A 88 4.03 -12.18 -9.86
CA VAL A 88 4.51 -11.45 -11.07
C VAL A 88 4.10 -9.97 -11.11
N VAL A 89 3.05 -9.59 -10.38
CA VAL A 89 2.48 -8.24 -10.34
C VAL A 89 2.85 -7.51 -9.05
N PRO A 90 2.75 -6.17 -9.00
CA PRO A 90 2.94 -5.43 -7.75
C PRO A 90 2.09 -6.03 -6.64
N VAL A 91 2.75 -6.21 -5.49
CA VAL A 91 2.20 -6.87 -4.30
C VAL A 91 0.83 -6.24 -3.98
N LEU A 92 -0.20 -7.08 -3.85
CA LEU A 92 -1.55 -6.65 -3.52
C LEU A 92 -1.89 -7.15 -2.12
N PHE A 93 -2.23 -6.23 -1.23
CA PHE A 93 -2.66 -6.56 0.11
C PHE A 93 -4.18 -6.63 0.12
N TYR A 94 -4.67 -7.80 0.48
CA TYR A 94 -6.08 -8.12 0.55
C TYR A 94 -6.44 -8.41 2.01
N PHE A 95 -7.53 -7.85 2.47
CA PHE A 95 -8.15 -8.29 3.73
C PHE A 95 -9.66 -8.19 3.64
N ARG A 96 -10.32 -9.11 4.36
CA ARG A 96 -11.77 -9.22 4.43
C ARG A 96 -12.23 -8.96 5.85
N GLU A 97 -13.14 -8.02 6.01
CA GLU A 97 -13.87 -7.75 7.24
C GLU A 97 -15.24 -8.45 7.21
N VAL A 98 -15.93 -8.51 8.36
CA VAL A 98 -17.27 -9.13 8.47
C VAL A 98 -18.27 -8.60 7.42
N GLN A 99 -18.16 -7.33 7.02
CA GLN A 99 -19.11 -6.67 6.11
C GLN A 99 -18.46 -6.09 4.85
N SER A 100 -17.16 -6.26 4.64
CA SER A 100 -16.49 -5.62 3.49
C SER A 100 -15.20 -6.33 3.08
N ILE A 101 -14.76 -6.03 1.86
CA ILE A 101 -13.54 -6.57 1.27
C ILE A 101 -12.69 -5.39 0.83
N HIS A 102 -11.41 -5.40 1.16
CA HIS A 102 -10.48 -4.34 0.83
C HIS A 102 -9.29 -4.86 0.04
N PHE A 103 -8.91 -4.09 -0.97
CA PHE A 103 -7.71 -4.29 -1.77
C PHE A 103 -6.87 -3.03 -1.71
N LEU A 104 -5.67 -3.16 -1.16
CA LEU A 104 -4.70 -2.09 -1.07
C LEU A 104 -3.51 -2.45 -1.98
N PRO A 105 -3.24 -1.65 -3.03
CA PRO A 105 -1.98 -1.80 -3.75
C PRO A 105 -0.86 -1.55 -2.75
N VAL A 106 0.07 -2.51 -2.61
CA VAL A 106 1.21 -2.39 -1.70
C VAL A 106 2.22 -1.47 -2.37
N LEU A 107 1.93 -0.19 -2.29
CA LEU A 107 2.86 0.92 -2.49
C LEU A 107 3.77 1.10 -1.27
N PHE A 108 3.93 0.06 -0.45
CA PHE A 108 4.60 0.10 0.85
C PHE A 108 5.56 -1.08 0.94
N ASP A 109 6.47 -1.08 1.91
CA ASP A 109 7.44 -2.17 2.07
C ASP A 109 6.74 -3.52 2.30
N PRO A 110 6.84 -4.51 1.37
CA PRO A 110 6.14 -5.78 1.48
C PRO A 110 6.66 -6.66 2.62
N GLU A 111 7.94 -6.57 2.97
CA GLU A 111 8.52 -7.33 4.08
C GLU A 111 8.06 -6.76 5.42
N GLY A 112 8.13 -5.44 5.59
CA GLY A 112 7.57 -4.73 6.74
C GLY A 112 6.07 -4.97 6.89
N LEU A 113 5.30 -4.99 5.79
CA LEU A 113 3.88 -5.33 5.81
C LEU A 113 3.63 -6.73 6.36
N ARG A 114 4.35 -7.72 5.83
CA ARG A 114 4.20 -9.12 6.23
C ARG A 114 4.57 -9.31 7.69
N ALA A 115 5.68 -8.71 8.13
CA ALA A 115 6.12 -8.77 9.52
C ALA A 115 5.11 -8.14 10.48
N ALA A 116 4.54 -6.98 10.13
CA ALA A 116 3.53 -6.31 10.93
C ALA A 116 2.23 -7.12 11.05
N LEU A 117 1.75 -7.68 9.93
CA LEU A 117 0.55 -8.52 9.91
C LEU A 117 0.73 -9.79 10.73
N VAL A 118 1.81 -10.54 10.54
CA VAL A 118 2.07 -11.77 11.30
C VAL A 118 2.17 -11.52 12.80
N ARG A 119 2.72 -10.37 13.21
CA ARG A 119 2.88 -10.04 14.63
C ARG A 119 1.59 -9.60 15.30
N ARG A 120 0.69 -8.93 14.58
CA ARG A 120 -0.45 -8.21 15.17
C ARG A 120 -1.82 -8.79 14.79
N VAL A 121 -1.90 -9.54 13.69
CA VAL A 121 -3.16 -10.04 13.13
C VAL A 121 -3.09 -11.56 12.96
N PRO A 122 -3.80 -12.34 13.80
CA PRO A 122 -3.92 -13.77 13.57
C PRO A 122 -4.57 -14.05 12.21
N ARG A 123 -4.12 -15.10 11.53
CA ARG A 123 -4.60 -15.48 10.18
C ARG A 123 -5.99 -16.07 10.18
#